data_AF-A0A8D8I5V2-F1
#
_entry.id   AF-A0A8D8I5V2-F1
#
_cell.length_a   1.000
_cell.length_b   1.000
_cell.length_c   1.000
_cell.angle_alpha   90.00
_cell.angle_beta   90.00
_cell.angle_gamma   90.00
#
_symmetry.space_group_name_H-M   'P 1'
#
loop_
_entity.id
_entity.type
_entity.pdbx_description
1 polymer ?
#
loop_
_entity_poly.entity_id
_entity_poly.type
_entity_poly.pdbx_seq_one_letter_code
_entity_poly.pdbx_strand_id
1 'polypeptide(L)'
;MCEMKKILVLFILLCHVFAHETQRLGKDENTIQNPRVCIDDGCLRGKTMEGYQAGPFNAFIGIPYAKPPTEELRFSNPVRNEPWKRGIVYNATEDKPMCVQKNDL
;
A
#
# COMPACT_ATOMS: atom_id res chain seq x y z
N MET A 1 -50.42 28.85 12.03
CA MET A 1 -49.52 28.85 10.85
C MET A 1 -48.04 29.12 11.18
N CYS A 2 -47.69 29.74 12.32
CA CYS A 2 -46.30 30.01 12.72
C CYS A 2 -45.56 28.77 13.24
N GLU A 3 -46.23 27.90 14.00
CA GLU A 3 -45.61 26.73 14.64
C GLU A 3 -45.21 25.61 13.66
N MET A 4 -45.96 25.40 12.58
CA MET A 4 -45.59 24.43 11.53
C MET A 4 -44.33 24.85 10.76
N LYS A 5 -44.08 26.16 10.60
CA LYS A 5 -42.86 26.66 9.95
C LYS A 5 -41.63 26.46 10.84
N LYS A 6 -41.76 26.60 12.16
CA LYS A 6 -40.67 26.32 13.11
C LYS A 6 -40.29 24.85 13.13
N ILE A 7 -41.29 23.96 13.14
CA ILE A 7 -41.08 22.52 13.07
C ILE A 7 -40.37 22.14 11.77
N LEU A 8 -40.79 22.69 10.63
CA LEU A 8 -40.15 22.44 9.33
C LEU A 8 -38.69 22.91 9.28
N VAL A 9 -38.38 24.07 9.86
CA VAL A 9 -36.99 24.58 9.93
C VAL A 9 -36.13 23.69 10.83
N LEU A 10 -36.68 23.19 11.94
CA LEU A 10 -35.97 22.26 12.83
C LEU A 10 -35.65 20.94 12.13
N PHE A 11 -36.59 20.41 11.35
CA PHE A 11 -36.37 19.23 10.52
C PHE A 11 -35.31 19.46 9.44
N ILE A 12 -35.31 20.61 8.76
CA ILE A 12 -34.30 20.95 7.75
C ILE A 12 -32.90 21.06 8.38
N LEU A 13 -32.78 21.70 9.54
CA LEU A 13 -31.51 21.82 10.27
C LEU A 13 -31.00 20.46 10.74
N LEU A 14 -31.88 19.61 11.27
CA LEU A 14 -31.54 18.23 11.63
C LEU A 14 -31.10 17.45 10.39
N CYS A 15 -31.86 17.51 9.29
CA CYS A 15 -31.49 16.85 8.04
C CYS A 15 -30.15 17.35 7.48
N HIS A 16 -29.81 18.63 7.62
CA HIS A 16 -28.51 19.17 7.20
C HIS A 16 -27.37 18.68 8.10
N VAL A 17 -27.58 18.58 9.42
CA VAL A 17 -26.60 18.01 10.36
C VAL A 17 -26.38 16.52 10.08
N PHE A 18 -27.46 15.75 9.92
CA PHE A 18 -27.40 14.32 9.58
C PHE A 18 -26.76 14.08 8.20
N ALA A 19 -27.05 14.92 7.19
CA ALA A 19 -26.43 14.82 5.87
C ALA A 19 -24.95 15.22 5.85
N HIS A 20 -24.50 16.07 6.78
CA HIS A 20 -23.09 16.45 6.90
C HIS A 20 -22.26 15.34 7.60
N GLU A 21 -22.85 14.60 8.54
CA GLU A 21 -22.24 13.43 9.18
C GLU A 21 -22.02 12.29 8.15
N THR A 22 -22.98 12.06 7.23
CA THR A 22 -22.88 11.02 6.20
C THR A 22 -21.86 11.33 5.11
N GLN A 23 -21.48 12.60 4.92
CA GLN A 23 -20.45 12.99 3.94
C GLN A 23 -19.01 12.70 4.40
N ARG A 24 -18.79 12.37 5.69
CA ARG A 24 -17.45 12.00 6.17
C ARG A 24 -17.07 10.53 5.97
N LEU A 25 -18.01 9.69 5.54
CA LEU A 25 -17.78 8.26 5.26
C LEU A 25 -17.94 7.90 3.78
N GLY A 26 -17.81 8.89 2.88
CA GLY A 26 -18.10 8.71 1.45
C GLY A 26 -17.20 9.52 0.52
N LYS A 27 -16.13 10.14 1.03
CA LYS A 27 -15.01 10.54 0.19
C LYS A 27 -14.12 9.32 0.09
N ASP A 28 -14.51 8.38 -0.76
CA ASP A 28 -13.60 7.35 -1.24
C ASP A 28 -12.50 8.13 -1.97
N GLU A 29 -11.43 8.37 -1.22
CA GLU A 29 -10.11 8.63 -1.72
C GLU A 29 -9.94 7.72 -2.94
N ASN A 30 -9.46 8.25 -4.06
CA ASN A 30 -9.07 7.42 -5.20
C ASN A 30 -8.04 6.41 -4.67
N THR A 31 -8.54 5.30 -4.14
CA THR A 31 -7.76 4.34 -3.38
C THR A 31 -7.10 3.55 -4.45
N ILE A 32 -5.93 4.03 -4.89
CA ILE A 32 -5.04 3.30 -5.77
C ILE A 32 -4.84 1.95 -5.09
N GLN A 33 -5.58 0.94 -5.53
CA GLN A 33 -5.44 -0.40 -4.97
C GLN A 33 -4.03 -0.84 -5.32
N ASN A 34 -3.17 -0.92 -4.31
CA ASN A 34 -1.78 -1.29 -4.49
C ASN A 34 -1.70 -2.63 -5.23
N PRO A 35 -0.88 -2.75 -6.30
CA PRO A 35 -0.83 -3.93 -7.13
C PRO A 35 -0.40 -5.15 -6.30
N ARG A 36 -1.05 -6.29 -6.53
CA ARG A 36 -0.80 -7.54 -5.81
C ARG A 36 -0.55 -8.67 -6.80
N VAL A 37 0.51 -9.44 -6.55
CA VAL A 37 0.88 -10.63 -7.35
C VAL A 37 1.24 -11.76 -6.40
N CYS A 38 0.88 -13.00 -6.72
CA CYS A 38 1.26 -14.17 -5.94
C CYS A 38 2.15 -15.09 -6.78
N ILE A 39 3.23 -15.55 -6.17
CA ILE A 39 4.21 -16.51 -6.69
C ILE A 39 4.29 -17.71 -5.75
N ASP A 40 5.12 -18.71 -6.07
CA ASP A 40 5.29 -19.92 -5.26
C ASP A 40 5.74 -19.63 -3.82
N ASP A 41 6.52 -18.56 -3.63
CA ASP A 41 6.97 -18.12 -2.30
C ASP A 41 5.90 -17.33 -1.53
N GLY A 42 4.76 -17.02 -2.13
CA GLY A 42 3.61 -16.33 -1.52
C GLY A 42 3.20 -15.05 -2.26
N CYS A 43 2.48 -14.14 -1.58
CA CYS A 43 1.97 -12.92 -2.23
C CYS A 43 2.79 -11.68 -1.92
N LEU A 44 2.93 -10.83 -2.92
CA LEU A 44 3.63 -9.53 -2.92
C LEU A 44 2.62 -8.40 -3.02
N ARG A 45 2.87 -7.30 -2.30
CA ARG A 45 2.22 -6.00 -2.50
C ARG A 45 3.24 -5.02 -3.07
N GLY A 46 2.97 -4.48 -4.26
CA GLY A 46 3.75 -3.43 -4.89
C GLY A 46 3.11 -2.05 -4.73
N LYS A 47 3.59 -1.09 -5.52
CA LYS A 47 3.03 0.27 -5.63
C LYS A 47 2.97 0.70 -7.10
N THR A 48 2.07 1.60 -7.43
CA THR A 48 2.08 2.27 -8.73
C THR A 48 3.13 3.38 -8.72
N MET A 49 3.93 3.47 -9.77
CA MET A 49 4.93 4.52 -9.96
C MET A 49 4.72 5.21 -11.30
N GLU A 50 5.00 6.51 -11.35
CA GLU A 50 4.98 7.26 -12.60
C GLU A 50 6.23 6.97 -13.42
N GLY A 51 6.05 6.67 -14.71
CA GLY A 51 7.14 6.51 -15.65
C GLY A 51 7.68 7.87 -16.13
N TYR A 52 8.98 7.95 -16.42
CA TYR A 52 9.52 9.13 -17.09
C TYR A 52 9.07 9.14 -18.55
N GLN A 53 8.21 10.09 -18.93
CA GLN A 53 7.60 10.19 -20.28
C GLN A 53 6.79 8.95 -20.70
N ALA A 54 6.49 8.06 -19.75
CA ALA A 54 5.66 6.89 -19.93
C ALA A 54 4.48 6.97 -18.97
N GLY A 55 3.45 6.15 -19.20
CA GLY A 55 2.33 6.04 -18.28
C GLY A 55 2.74 5.42 -16.92
N PRO A 56 1.83 5.45 -15.94
CA PRO A 56 2.06 4.79 -14.65
C PRO A 56 2.26 3.28 -14.84
N PHE A 57 3.10 2.68 -14.01
CA PHE A 57 3.40 1.25 -14.02
C PHE A 57 3.38 0.65 -12.62
N ASN A 58 3.14 -0.66 -12.55
CA ASN A 58 3.17 -1.41 -11.30
C ASN A 58 4.62 -1.77 -10.96
N ALA A 59 5.11 -1.30 -9.82
CA ALA A 59 6.44 -1.57 -9.32
C ALA A 59 6.41 -2.52 -8.13
N PHE A 60 7.29 -3.52 -8.15
CA PHE A 60 7.56 -4.41 -7.02
C PHE A 60 9.06 -4.36 -6.72
N ILE A 61 9.41 -3.81 -5.57
CA ILE A 61 10.78 -3.40 -5.21
C ILE A 61 11.22 -4.17 -3.97
N GLY A 62 12.50 -4.56 -3.92
CA GLY A 62 13.07 -5.18 -2.72
C GLY A 62 12.64 -6.63 -2.47
N ILE A 63 12.19 -7.35 -3.50
CA ILE A 63 11.78 -8.77 -3.39
C ILE A 63 13.03 -9.63 -3.07
N PRO A 64 13.02 -10.42 -1.98
CA PRO A 64 14.16 -11.23 -1.60
C PRO A 64 14.21 -12.53 -2.41
N TYR A 65 15.28 -12.75 -3.16
CA TYR A 65 15.47 -13.98 -3.97
C TYR A 65 16.33 -15.05 -3.28
N ALA A 66 17.14 -14.66 -2.28
CA ALA A 66 17.99 -15.53 -1.49
C ALA A 66 18.02 -15.12 -0.01
N LYS A 67 18.49 -16.02 0.85
CA LYS A 67 18.71 -15.76 2.28
C LYS A 67 19.82 -14.70 2.43
N PRO A 68 19.76 -13.83 3.46
CA PRO A 68 20.81 -12.85 3.71
C PRO A 68 22.19 -13.52 3.81
N PRO A 69 23.22 -13.05 3.07
CA PRO A 69 24.54 -13.67 3.05
C PRO A 69 25.40 -13.24 4.25
N THR A 70 24.87 -13.41 5.45
CA THR A 70 25.49 -13.02 6.73
C THR A 70 25.99 -14.25 7.49
N GLU A 71 26.88 -14.04 8.47
CA GLU A 71 27.47 -15.10 9.29
C GLU A 71 28.09 -16.21 8.42
N GLU A 72 27.75 -17.47 8.65
CA GLU A 72 28.21 -18.66 7.92
C GLU A 72 27.85 -18.65 6.42
N LEU A 73 26.87 -17.84 6.01
CA LEU A 73 26.52 -17.68 4.59
C LEU A 73 27.41 -16.66 3.86
N ARG A 74 28.25 -15.93 4.59
CA ARG A 74 29.18 -14.99 3.98
C ARG A 74 30.20 -15.76 3.13
N PHE A 75 30.41 -15.30 1.89
CA PHE A 75 31.28 -15.93 0.88
C PHE A 75 30.82 -17.30 0.38
N SER A 76 29.64 -17.78 0.80
CA SER A 76 29.01 -18.98 0.25
C SER A 76 28.14 -18.66 -0.96
N ASN A 77 27.76 -19.71 -1.72
CA ASN A 77 26.76 -19.58 -2.77
C ASN A 77 25.40 -19.13 -2.17
N PRO A 78 24.59 -18.35 -2.92
CA PRO A 78 23.29 -17.90 -2.45
C PRO A 78 22.37 -19.10 -2.17
N VAL A 79 21.66 -19.03 -1.05
CA VAL A 79 20.69 -20.05 -0.64
C VAL A 79 19.28 -19.52 -0.87
N ARG A 80 18.41 -20.32 -1.50
CA ARG A 80 17.01 -19.94 -1.77
C ARG A 80 16.27 -19.58 -0.47
N ASN A 81 15.38 -18.59 -0.55
CA ASN A 81 14.49 -18.25 0.56
C ASN A 81 13.42 -19.32 0.81
N GLU A 82 12.95 -19.37 2.06
CA GLU A 82 11.72 -20.08 2.38
C GLU A 82 10.51 -19.25 1.92
N PRO A 83 9.42 -19.90 1.48
CA PRO A 83 8.15 -19.21 1.23
C PRO A 83 7.72 -18.37 2.43
N TRP A 84 7.11 -17.22 2.16
CA TRP A 84 6.53 -16.37 3.18
C TRP A 84 5.41 -17.10 3.91
N LYS A 85 5.25 -16.78 5.21
CA LYS A 85 4.23 -17.41 6.05
C LYS A 85 2.84 -17.26 5.41
N ARG A 86 2.07 -18.34 5.40
CA ARG A 86 0.70 -18.35 4.86
C ARG A 86 -0.12 -17.21 5.49
N GLY A 87 -0.82 -16.46 4.63
CA GLY A 87 -1.63 -15.32 5.04
C GLY A 87 -0.87 -14.00 5.19
N ILE A 88 0.47 -14.01 5.08
CA ILE A 88 1.29 -12.80 5.06
C ILE A 88 1.53 -12.38 3.60
N VAL A 89 1.35 -11.09 3.33
CA VAL A 89 1.70 -10.47 2.05
C VAL A 89 3.01 -9.70 2.25
N TYR A 90 4.03 -10.03 1.48
CA TYR A 90 5.32 -9.36 1.53
C TYR A 90 5.22 -7.95 0.96
N ASN A 91 5.75 -6.97 1.67
CA ASN A 91 5.75 -5.57 1.24
C ASN A 91 6.92 -5.29 0.28
N ALA A 92 6.62 -5.15 -1.01
CA ALA A 92 7.56 -4.90 -2.08
C ALA A 92 7.43 -3.46 -2.62
N THR A 93 7.38 -2.47 -1.73
CA THR A 93 7.21 -1.05 -2.08
C THR A 93 8.45 -0.19 -1.87
N GLU A 94 9.50 -0.76 -1.26
CA GLU A 94 10.67 -0.04 -0.76
C GLU A 94 11.96 -0.68 -1.23
N ASP A 95 12.95 0.16 -1.52
CA ASP A 95 14.30 -0.26 -1.80
C ASP A 95 14.94 -0.94 -0.58
N LYS A 96 15.84 -1.89 -0.85
CA LYS A 96 16.66 -2.52 0.17
C LYS A 96 18.08 -1.98 0.10
N PRO A 97 18.84 -2.05 1.21
CA PRO A 97 20.22 -1.59 1.22
C PRO A 97 21.02 -2.24 0.09
N MET A 98 21.83 -1.43 -0.59
CA MET A 98 22.77 -1.94 -1.58
C MET A 98 23.84 -2.80 -0.91
N CYS A 99 24.46 -3.69 -1.69
CA CYS A 99 25.62 -4.45 -1.23
C CYS A 99 26.74 -3.50 -0.77
N VAL A 100 27.50 -3.96 0.24
CA VAL A 100 28.65 -3.22 0.78
C VAL A 100 29.65 -2.98 -0.35
N GLN A 101 29.91 -1.71 -0.60
CA GLN A 101 30.88 -1.24 -1.59
C GLN A 101 31.51 0.06 -1.08
N LYS A 102 32.70 0.39 -1.59
CA LYS A 102 33.29 1.69 -1.34
C LYS A 102 32.49 2.75 -2.12
N ASN A 103 32.23 3.89 -1.49
CA ASN A 103 31.73 5.05 -2.23
C ASN A 103 32.95 5.78 -2.83
N ASP A 104 33.04 5.81 -4.16
CA ASP A 104 34.17 6.41 -4.89
C ASP A 104 33.90 7.84 -5.35
N LEU A 105 32.79 8.44 -4.89
CA LEU A 105 32.42 9.84 -5.13
C LEU A 105 33.07 10.80 -4.13
#